data_AF-A0A840RT51-F1
#
_entry.id   AF-A0A840RT51-F1
#
_cell.length_a   1.000
_cell.length_b   1.000
_cell.length_c   1.000
_cell.angle_alpha   90.00
_cell.angle_beta   90.00
_cell.angle_gamma   90.00
#
_symmetry.space_group_name_H-M   'P 1'
#
loop_
_entity.id
_entity.type
_entity.pdbx_description
1 polymer ?
#
loop_
_entity_poly.entity_id
_entity_poly.type
_entity_poly.pdbx_seq_one_letter_code
_entity_poly.pdbx_strand_id
1 'polypeptide(L)'
;MDNNTSRHSDSKHSAPHSPGLVAGLIGIAKNLLALVISRIELAALEFSELGTHIVKLLLVFSLGILALLFALAFWCGLIVVLAWPTLGWKIVLILAAGFTVIALAMGLYVRALLGQGRIGLPNTMKELRQDRDALL
;
A
#
# COMPACT_ATOMS: atom_id res chain seq x y z
N MET A 1 -63.54 34.33 57.95
CA MET A 1 -62.85 33.05 57.72
C MET A 1 -63.17 32.57 56.30
N ASP A 2 -62.40 32.94 55.28
CA ASP A 2 -61.19 32.26 54.71
C ASP A 2 -61.63 31.42 53.49
N ASN A 3 -61.64 31.99 52.27
CA ASN A 3 -60.54 31.97 51.29
C ASN A 3 -59.83 30.61 51.19
N ASN A 4 -60.00 29.89 50.08
CA ASN A 4 -58.95 29.74 49.05
C ASN A 4 -59.26 28.58 48.09
N THR A 5 -59.45 28.98 46.85
CA THR A 5 -59.36 28.25 45.60
C THR A 5 -58.20 27.24 45.50
N SER A 6 -58.56 26.02 45.10
CA SER A 6 -57.85 25.12 44.18
C SER A 6 -56.40 25.46 43.79
N ARG A 7 -55.44 24.70 44.35
CA ARG A 7 -54.19 24.35 43.66
C ARG A 7 -53.79 22.91 43.98
N HIS A 8 -54.28 21.98 43.16
CA HIS A 8 -53.53 20.76 42.87
C HIS A 8 -52.28 21.21 42.10
N SER A 9 -51.13 21.20 42.77
CA SER A 9 -49.84 21.31 42.10
C SER A 9 -49.64 20.05 41.27
N ASP A 10 -49.87 20.19 39.96
CA ASP A 10 -49.44 19.25 38.93
C ASP A 10 -48.02 18.77 39.21
N SER A 11 -47.88 17.46 39.37
CA SER A 11 -46.62 16.77 39.19
C SER A 11 -46.12 17.09 37.79
N LYS A 12 -45.13 17.98 37.69
CA LYS A 12 -44.24 18.05 36.52
C LYS A 12 -43.56 16.69 36.38
N HIS A 13 -44.21 15.78 35.68
CA HIS A 13 -43.56 14.63 35.08
C HIS A 13 -42.68 15.21 33.98
N SER A 14 -41.40 15.40 34.30
CA SER A 14 -40.37 15.82 33.37
C SER A 14 -40.42 14.87 32.17
N ALA A 15 -40.84 15.40 31.03
CA ALA A 15 -40.93 14.68 29.78
C ALA A 15 -39.61 13.93 29.50
N PRO A 16 -39.66 12.68 29.01
CA PRO A 16 -38.46 12.00 28.57
C PRO A 16 -37.88 12.85 27.43
N HIS A 17 -36.71 13.44 27.66
CA HIS A 17 -35.94 14.13 26.63
C HIS A 17 -35.60 13.11 25.54
N SER A 18 -36.46 13.03 24.52
CA SER A 18 -36.23 12.30 23.29
C SER A 18 -34.91 12.81 22.69
N PRO A 19 -33.87 11.97 22.61
CA PRO A 19 -32.62 12.35 21.96
C PRO A 19 -32.98 12.70 20.51
N GLY A 20 -32.78 13.95 20.11
CA GLY A 20 -33.11 14.39 18.76
C GLY A 20 -32.43 13.48 17.74
N LEU A 21 -33.10 13.20 16.61
CA LEU A 21 -32.56 12.40 15.50
C LEU A 21 -31.13 12.81 15.12
N VAL A 22 -30.84 14.11 15.23
CA VAL A 22 -29.52 14.73 15.02
C VAL A 22 -28.48 14.25 16.03
N ALA A 23 -28.84 14.10 17.31
CA ALA A 23 -27.97 13.53 18.33
C ALA A 23 -27.70 12.03 18.08
N GLY A 24 -28.68 11.31 17.56
CA GLY A 24 -28.51 9.92 17.10
C GLY A 24 -27.54 9.82 15.91
N LEU A 25 -27.67 10.70 14.92
CA LEU A 25 -26.79 10.74 13.75
C LEU A 25 -25.34 11.07 14.12
N ILE A 26 -25.15 12.01 15.06
CA ILE A 26 -23.83 12.34 15.62
C ILE A 26 -23.24 11.14 16.39
N GLY A 27 -24.07 10.40 17.11
CA GLY A 27 -23.67 9.17 17.79
C GLY A 27 -23.20 8.07 16.83
N ILE A 28 -23.95 7.86 15.73
CA ILE A 28 -23.59 6.90 14.69
C ILE A 28 -22.30 7.30 13.98
N ALA A 29 -22.14 8.59 13.64
CA ALA A 29 -20.93 9.10 13.01
C ALA A 29 -19.70 8.91 13.90
N LYS A 30 -19.81 9.20 15.21
CA LYS A 30 -18.73 8.94 16.18
C LYS A 30 -18.38 7.46 16.30
N ASN A 31 -19.38 6.58 16.27
CA ASN A 31 -19.17 5.15 16.35
C ASN A 31 -18.48 4.61 15.08
N LEU A 32 -18.89 5.07 13.90
CA LEU A 32 -18.23 4.76 12.62
C LEU A 32 -16.77 5.22 12.63
N LEU A 33 -16.51 6.45 13.10
CA LEU A 33 -15.16 6.99 13.23
C LEU A 33 -14.31 6.12 14.15
N ALA A 34 -14.83 5.76 15.33
CA ALA A 34 -14.14 4.90 16.28
C ALA A 34 -13.83 3.50 15.70
N LEU A 35 -14.76 2.95 14.92
CA LEU A 35 -14.60 1.65 14.27
C LEU A 35 -13.54 1.69 13.16
N VAL A 36 -13.50 2.78 12.37
CA VAL A 36 -12.45 3.01 11.36
C VAL A 36 -11.08 3.19 12.01
N ILE A 37 -10.97 3.99 13.07
CA ILE A 37 -9.72 4.11 13.85
C ILE A 37 -9.27 2.74 14.33
N SER A 38 -10.16 1.94 14.90
CA SER A 38 -9.82 0.61 15.43
C SER A 38 -9.33 -0.35 14.34
N ARG A 39 -9.88 -0.27 13.12
CA ARG A 39 -9.39 -1.04 11.97
C ARG A 39 -8.02 -0.57 11.49
N ILE A 40 -7.76 0.74 11.51
CA ILE A 40 -6.46 1.31 11.16
C ILE A 40 -5.42 0.94 12.23
N GLU A 41 -5.77 0.95 13.51
CA GLU A 41 -4.88 0.52 14.59
C GLU A 41 -4.55 -0.98 14.47
N LEU A 42 -5.54 -1.82 14.19
CA LEU A 42 -5.31 -3.24 13.93
C LEU A 42 -4.44 -3.46 12.69
N ALA A 43 -4.73 -2.77 11.59
CA ALA A 43 -3.94 -2.87 10.36
C ALA A 43 -2.52 -2.34 10.57
N ALA A 44 -2.32 -1.28 11.37
CA ALA A 44 -1.00 -0.77 11.71
C ALA A 44 -0.22 -1.73 12.61
N LEU A 45 -0.90 -2.42 13.53
CA LEU A 45 -0.31 -3.49 14.36
C LEU A 45 0.08 -4.71 13.51
N GLU A 46 -0.84 -5.22 12.69
CA GLU A 46 -0.55 -6.32 11.77
C GLU A 46 0.53 -5.94 10.76
N PHE A 47 0.53 -4.71 10.25
CA PHE A 47 1.57 -4.21 9.33
C PHE A 47 2.91 -3.96 10.03
N SER A 48 2.94 -3.69 11.34
CA SER A 48 4.18 -3.64 12.13
C SER A 48 4.78 -5.03 12.33
N GLU A 49 3.91 -6.03 12.56
CA GLU A 49 4.31 -7.43 12.71
C GLU A 49 4.78 -8.05 11.37
N LEU A 50 4.06 -7.76 10.28
CA LEU A 50 4.46 -8.10 8.91
C LEU A 50 5.66 -7.28 8.45
N GLY A 51 5.74 -6.01 8.82
CA GLY A 51 6.79 -5.08 8.45
C GLY A 51 8.16 -5.55 8.91
N THR A 52 8.25 -6.15 10.10
CA THR A 52 9.49 -6.74 10.61
C THR A 52 10.00 -7.88 9.70
N HIS A 53 9.10 -8.69 9.16
CA HIS A 53 9.42 -9.76 8.23
C HIS A 53 9.76 -9.24 6.83
N ILE A 54 9.03 -8.22 6.36
CA ILE A 54 9.29 -7.54 5.09
C ILE A 54 10.65 -6.85 5.11
N VAL A 55 11.02 -6.16 6.20
CA VAL A 55 12.33 -5.52 6.37
C VAL A 55 13.43 -6.57 6.32
N LYS A 56 13.28 -7.68 7.04
CA LYS A 56 14.25 -8.79 7.01
C LYS A 56 14.39 -9.38 5.61
N LEU A 57 13.27 -9.61 4.91
CA LEU A 57 13.27 -10.13 3.55
C LEU A 57 13.91 -9.15 2.56
N LEU A 58 13.61 -7.84 2.67
CA LEU A 58 14.20 -6.78 1.87
C LEU A 58 15.71 -6.69 2.09
N LEU A 59 16.16 -6.86 3.33
CA LEU A 59 17.58 -6.83 3.69
C LEU A 59 18.31 -8.04 3.10
N VAL A 60 17.77 -9.24 3.26
CA VAL A 60 18.31 -10.47 2.65
C VAL A 60 18.30 -10.37 1.13
N PHE A 61 17.22 -9.86 0.53
CA PHE A 61 17.09 -9.70 -0.91
C PHE A 61 18.09 -8.68 -1.47
N SER A 62 18.25 -7.54 -0.79
CA SER A 62 19.25 -6.52 -1.17
C SER A 62 20.67 -7.06 -1.05
N LEU A 63 20.97 -7.79 0.04
CA LEU A 63 22.27 -8.43 0.22
C LEU A 63 22.53 -9.50 -0.85
N GLY A 64 21.49 -10.26 -1.21
CA GLY A 64 21.53 -11.24 -2.29
C GLY A 64 21.76 -10.62 -3.66
N ILE A 65 21.07 -9.52 -3.98
CA ILE A 65 21.31 -8.74 -5.22
C ILE A 65 22.75 -8.24 -5.24
N LEU A 66 23.24 -7.69 -4.12
CA LEU A 66 24.60 -7.16 -4.04
C LEU A 66 25.64 -8.26 -4.25
N ALA A 67 25.45 -9.42 -3.61
CA ALA A 67 26.30 -10.60 -3.80
C ALA A 67 26.25 -11.11 -5.24
N LEU A 68 25.07 -11.13 -5.86
CA LEU A 68 24.89 -11.55 -7.25
C LEU A 68 25.58 -10.59 -8.23
N LEU A 69 25.46 -9.27 -8.01
CA LEU A 69 26.17 -8.27 -8.80
C LEU A 69 27.68 -8.42 -8.67
N PHE A 70 28.16 -8.68 -7.45
CA PHE A 70 29.59 -8.93 -7.21
C PHE A 70 30.04 -10.19 -7.95
N ALA A 71 29.33 -11.31 -7.77
CA ALA A 71 29.63 -12.55 -8.49
C ALA A 71 29.64 -12.33 -10.02
N LEU A 72 28.65 -11.62 -10.56
CA LEU A 72 28.57 -11.32 -11.99
C LEU A 72 29.76 -10.48 -12.47
N ALA A 73 30.18 -9.47 -11.69
CA ALA A 73 31.35 -8.66 -12.00
C ALA A 73 32.65 -9.49 -12.01
N PHE A 74 32.84 -10.38 -11.03
CA PHE A 74 34.00 -11.27 -10.98
C PHE A 74 34.01 -12.26 -12.15
N TRP A 75 32.85 -12.84 -12.50
CA TRP A 75 32.71 -13.69 -13.68
C TRP A 75 33.07 -12.95 -14.97
N CYS A 76 32.61 -11.72 -15.12
CA CYS A 76 32.95 -10.87 -16.26
C CYS A 76 34.46 -10.58 -16.32
N GLY A 77 35.06 -10.20 -15.20
CA GLY A 77 36.50 -9.99 -15.10
C GLY A 77 37.29 -11.25 -15.46
N LEU A 78 36.85 -12.42 -14.96
CA LEU A 78 37.46 -13.70 -15.28
C LEU A 78 37.41 -14.00 -16.78
N ILE A 79 36.26 -13.83 -17.41
CA ILE A 79 36.09 -14.01 -18.87
C ILE A 79 37.03 -13.06 -19.62
N VAL A 80 37.12 -11.79 -19.22
CA VAL A 80 38.00 -10.81 -19.86
C VAL A 80 39.45 -11.24 -19.74
N VAL A 81 39.92 -11.61 -18.54
CA VAL A 81 41.32 -12.04 -18.32
C VAL A 81 41.65 -13.30 -19.13
N LEU A 82 40.76 -14.29 -19.14
CA LEU A 82 40.99 -15.56 -19.83
C LEU A 82 41.00 -15.40 -21.36
N ALA A 83 40.14 -14.53 -21.88
CA ALA A 83 40.04 -14.25 -23.31
C ALA A 83 41.00 -13.14 -23.78
N TRP A 84 41.63 -12.38 -22.86
CA TRP A 84 42.56 -11.31 -23.18
C TRP A 84 43.70 -11.72 -24.13
N PRO A 85 44.43 -12.84 -23.92
CA PRO A 85 45.52 -13.21 -24.80
C PRO A 85 45.07 -13.59 -26.23
N THR A 86 43.81 -13.98 -26.41
CA THR A 86 43.28 -14.42 -27.72
C THR A 86 42.58 -13.30 -28.48
N LEU A 87 41.82 -12.46 -27.77
CA LEU A 87 40.94 -11.46 -28.37
C LEU A 87 41.35 -10.01 -28.03
N GLY A 88 42.18 -9.81 -27.01
CA GLY A 88 42.59 -8.50 -26.52
C GLY A 88 41.38 -7.60 -26.25
N TRP A 89 41.42 -6.37 -26.78
CA TRP A 89 40.34 -5.39 -26.61
C TRP A 89 38.98 -5.81 -27.18
N LYS A 90 38.93 -6.77 -28.11
CA LYS A 90 37.68 -7.22 -28.76
C LYS A 90 36.73 -7.89 -27.77
N ILE A 91 37.26 -8.53 -26.71
CA ILE A 91 36.41 -9.13 -25.66
C ILE A 91 35.56 -8.08 -24.94
N VAL A 92 36.10 -6.87 -24.76
CA VAL A 92 35.38 -5.76 -24.11
C VAL A 92 34.18 -5.35 -24.95
N LEU A 93 34.32 -5.27 -26.28
CA LEU A 93 33.21 -5.00 -27.18
C LEU A 93 32.16 -6.11 -27.16
N ILE A 94 32.57 -7.38 -27.17
CA ILE A 94 31.64 -8.52 -27.12
C ILE A 94 30.86 -8.49 -25.81
N LEU A 95 31.54 -8.26 -24.70
CA LEU A 95 30.91 -8.20 -23.39
C LEU A 95 29.97 -6.99 -23.28
N ALA A 96 30.37 -5.82 -23.79
CA ALA A 96 29.51 -4.63 -23.85
C ALA A 96 28.27 -4.87 -24.71
N ALA A 97 28.42 -5.51 -25.88
CA ALA A 97 27.29 -5.89 -26.72
C ALA A 97 26.36 -6.86 -26.00
N GLY A 98 26.90 -7.89 -25.33
CA GLY A 98 26.12 -8.84 -24.54
C GLY A 98 25.30 -8.16 -23.43
N PHE A 99 25.93 -7.29 -22.65
CA PHE A 99 25.23 -6.52 -21.62
C PHE A 99 24.17 -5.57 -22.19
N THR A 100 24.44 -4.96 -23.35
CA THR A 100 23.46 -4.10 -24.03
C THR A 100 22.23 -4.89 -24.46
N VAL A 101 22.42 -6.10 -25.00
CA VAL A 101 21.31 -6.98 -25.38
C VAL A 101 20.49 -7.40 -24.16
N ILE A 102 21.16 -7.77 -23.05
CA ILE A 102 20.47 -8.12 -21.80
C ILE A 102 19.67 -6.92 -21.28
N ALA A 103 20.26 -5.72 -21.25
CA ALA A 103 19.56 -4.52 -20.81
C ALA A 103 18.34 -4.21 -21.68
N LEU A 104 18.48 -4.33 -23.01
CA LEU A 104 17.38 -4.13 -23.95
C LEU A 104 16.27 -5.16 -23.72
N ALA A 105 16.62 -6.44 -23.58
CA ALA A 105 15.67 -7.51 -23.31
C ALA A 105 14.92 -7.28 -22.00
N MET A 106 15.62 -6.86 -20.94
CA MET A 106 15.03 -6.50 -19.65
C MET A 106 14.05 -5.32 -19.79
N GLY A 107 14.44 -4.28 -20.52
CA GLY A 107 13.58 -3.12 -20.78
C GLY A 107 12.31 -3.48 -21.56
N LEU A 108 12.44 -4.34 -22.58
CA LEU A 108 11.29 -4.87 -23.32
C LEU A 108 10.42 -5.77 -22.46
N TYR A 109 11.01 -6.61 -21.60
CA TYR A 109 10.28 -7.46 -20.67
C TYR A 109 9.47 -6.64 -19.66
N VAL A 110 10.08 -5.61 -19.06
CA VAL A 110 9.40 -4.68 -18.16
C VAL A 110 8.26 -3.95 -18.89
N ARG A 111 8.51 -3.48 -20.11
CA ARG A 111 7.48 -2.83 -20.95
C ARG A 111 6.34 -3.79 -21.31
N ALA A 112 6.64 -5.06 -21.58
CA ALA A 112 5.64 -6.09 -21.84
C ALA A 112 4.83 -6.42 -20.58
N LEU A 113 5.48 -6.47 -19.41
CA LEU A 113 4.83 -6.71 -18.12
C LEU A 113 3.90 -5.56 -17.71
N LEU A 114 4.35 -4.32 -17.91
CA LEU A 114 3.53 -3.10 -17.76
C LEU A 114 2.36 -3.09 -18.76
N GLY A 115 2.61 -3.46 -20.01
CA GLY A 115 1.61 -3.52 -21.08
C GLY A 115 0.55 -4.61 -20.88
N GLN A 116 0.88 -5.70 -20.19
CA GLN A 116 -0.07 -6.76 -19.84
C GLN A 116 -1.08 -6.36 -18.76
N GLY A 117 -1.01 -5.15 -18.20
CA GLY A 117 -1.98 -4.67 -17.20
C GLY A 117 -1.97 -5.47 -15.88
N ARG A 118 -0.97 -6.34 -15.68
CA ARG A 118 -0.80 -7.19 -14.49
C ARG A 118 -0.16 -6.46 -13.31
N ILE A 119 0.28 -5.21 -13.49
CA ILE A 119 0.54 -4.32 -12.35
C ILE A 119 -0.83 -3.83 -11.89
N GLY A 120 -1.39 -4.61 -10.96
CA GLY A 120 -2.78 -4.57 -10.56
C GLY A 120 -3.22 -3.20 -10.07
N LEU A 121 -4.01 -2.53 -10.90
CA LEU A 121 -5.18 -1.79 -10.46
C LEU A 121 -6.19 -1.44 -11.57
N PRO A 122 -6.20 -2.02 -12.80
CA PRO A 122 -7.23 -1.63 -13.78
C PRO A 122 -8.64 -2.05 -13.38
N ASN A 123 -8.79 -3.10 -12.55
CA ASN A 123 -10.10 -3.55 -12.05
C ASN A 123 -10.60 -2.68 -10.88
N THR A 124 -9.76 -2.41 -9.88
CA THR A 124 -10.10 -1.51 -8.76
C THR A 124 -10.22 -0.05 -9.21
N MET A 125 -9.43 0.42 -10.18
CA MET A 125 -9.60 1.77 -10.73
C MET A 125 -10.88 1.90 -11.57
N LYS A 126 -11.39 0.80 -12.14
CA LYS A 126 -12.71 0.75 -12.77
C LYS A 126 -13.83 0.88 -11.73
N GLU A 127 -13.69 0.18 -10.61
CA GLU A 127 -14.62 0.24 -9.47
C GLU A 127 -14.64 1.65 -8.84
N LEU A 128 -13.47 2.24 -8.61
CA LEU A 128 -13.34 3.61 -8.08
C LEU A 128 -13.90 4.68 -9.04
N ARG A 129 -13.80 4.46 -10.35
CA ARG A 129 -14.37 5.40 -11.34
C ARG A 129 -15.88 5.31 -11.40
N GLN A 130 -16.46 4.11 -11.25
CA GLN A 130 -17.90 3.91 -11.22
C GLN A 130 -18.54 4.53 -9.97
N ASP A 131 -17.86 4.46 -8.82
CA ASP A 131 -18.32 5.11 -7.58
C ASP A 131 -18.24 6.64 -7.67
N ARG A 132 -17.21 7.18 -8.35
CA ARG A 132 -17.08 8.61 -8.63
C ARG A 132 -18.11 9.13 -9.63
N ASP A 133 -18.36 8.39 -10.71
CA ASP A 133 -19.33 8.79 -11.73
C ASP A 133 -20.78 8.66 -11.20
N ALA A 134 -21.00 7.99 -10.07
CA ALA A 134 -22.27 7.99 -9.34
C ALA A 134 -22.46 9.19 -8.39
N LEU A 135 -21.37 9.93 -8.10
CA LEU A 135 -21.37 11.12 -7.23
C LEU A 135 -21.44 12.44 -8.01
N LEU A 136 -21.34 12.41 -9.35
CA LEU A 136 -21.52 13.55 -10.27
C LEU A 136 -22.82 13.40 -11.04
#